data_AF-A0A2V9U3Y5-F1
#
_entry.id   AF-A0A2V9U3Y5-F1
#
_cell.length_a   1.000
_cell.length_b   1.000
_cell.length_c   1.000
_cell.angle_alpha   90.00
_cell.angle_beta   90.00
_cell.angle_gamma   90.00
#
_symmetry.space_group_name_H-M   'P 1'
#
loop_
_entity.id
_entity.type
_entity.pdbx_description
1 polymer ?
#
loop_
_entity_poly.entity_id
_entity_poly.type
_entity_poly.pdbx_seq_one_letter_code
_entity_poly.pdbx_strand_id
1 'polypeptide(L)'
;MRKPKQFYVYIMTNRPRSHVLYTGITGNLPRRVFEHKNKLVAGFTSRYNLTRLVYYESFAYPYAAIDREKEIKGWRRSKKIRLIESMNPHWYDLAEHWTEVYKPDNAEEDPRQIPHPAEGRRASG
;
A
#
# COMPACT_ATOMS: atom_id res chain seq x y z
N MET A 1 -0.02 26.13 -8.03
CA MET A 1 -1.38 25.64 -7.71
C MET A 1 -1.26 24.38 -6.84
N ARG A 2 -1.96 24.32 -5.70
CA ARG A 2 -1.90 23.16 -4.79
C ARG A 2 -2.74 22.02 -5.38
N LYS A 3 -2.16 20.84 -5.64
CA LYS A 3 -2.93 19.68 -6.10
C LYS A 3 -3.98 19.33 -5.01
N PRO A 4 -5.23 19.00 -5.39
CA PRO A 4 -6.24 18.56 -4.43
C PRO A 4 -5.72 17.31 -3.70
N LYS A 5 -5.90 17.27 -2.37
CA LYS A 5 -5.51 16.11 -1.57
C LYS A 5 -6.42 14.94 -1.93
N GLN A 6 -5.83 13.80 -2.22
CA GLN A 6 -6.54 12.56 -2.50
C GLN A 6 -6.14 11.50 -1.49
N PHE A 7 -7.11 10.69 -1.08
CA PHE A 7 -6.93 9.60 -0.15
C PHE A 7 -7.28 8.30 -0.85
N TYR A 8 -6.59 7.24 -0.51
CA TYR A 8 -6.74 5.94 -1.15
C TYR A 8 -6.98 4.90 -0.10
N VAL A 9 -7.99 4.06 -0.31
CA VAL A 9 -8.12 2.77 0.38
C VAL A 9 -7.54 1.73 -0.55
N TYR A 10 -6.72 0.82 -0.05
CA TYR A 10 -6.07 -0.18 -0.90
C TYR A 10 -6.04 -1.56 -0.25
N ILE A 11 -5.95 -2.60 -1.09
CA ILE A 11 -5.74 -3.97 -0.65
C ILE A 11 -4.48 -4.53 -1.31
N MET A 12 -3.56 -5.02 -0.48
CA MET A 12 -2.37 -5.74 -0.92
C MET A 12 -2.41 -7.20 -0.49
N THR A 13 -1.79 -8.04 -1.31
CA THR A 13 -1.61 -9.46 -1.03
C THR A 13 -0.29 -9.97 -1.59
N ASN A 14 0.07 -11.21 -1.27
CA ASN A 14 1.25 -11.88 -1.83
C ASN A 14 0.89 -12.82 -3.00
N ARG A 15 -0.32 -13.40 -3.04
CA ARG A 15 -0.77 -14.34 -4.08
C ARG A 15 -2.27 -14.17 -4.36
N PRO A 16 -2.77 -14.53 -5.57
CA PRO A 16 -4.19 -14.51 -5.87
C PRO A 16 -4.97 -15.32 -4.85
N ARG A 17 -6.11 -14.78 -4.38
CA ARG A 17 -6.99 -15.44 -3.39
C ARG A 17 -6.26 -15.93 -2.12
N SER A 18 -5.12 -15.33 -1.77
CA SER A 18 -4.32 -15.68 -0.58
C SER A 18 -4.98 -15.28 0.72
N HIS A 19 -4.82 -16.09 1.77
CA HIS A 19 -5.35 -15.86 3.12
C HIS A 19 -4.99 -14.47 3.69
N VAL A 20 -3.88 -13.88 3.25
CA VAL A 20 -3.42 -12.58 3.71
C VAL A 20 -3.92 -11.49 2.76
N LEU A 21 -4.93 -10.73 3.21
CA LEU A 21 -5.40 -9.50 2.57
C LEU A 21 -5.15 -8.34 3.53
N TYR A 22 -4.21 -7.48 3.19
CA TYR A 22 -3.90 -6.28 3.96
C TYR A 22 -4.71 -5.12 3.41
N THR A 23 -5.48 -4.45 4.26
CA THR A 23 -6.26 -3.26 3.91
C THR A 23 -5.70 -2.06 4.66
N GLY A 24 -5.45 -0.97 3.95
CA GLY A 24 -4.93 0.26 4.54
C GLY A 24 -5.43 1.51 3.80
N ILE A 25 -5.11 2.67 4.38
CA ILE A 25 -5.34 3.98 3.75
C ILE A 25 -4.03 4.74 3.54
N THR A 26 -3.99 5.61 2.54
CA THR A 26 -2.83 6.48 2.27
C THR A 26 -3.21 7.72 1.48
N GLY A 27 -2.50 8.82 1.68
CA GLY A 27 -2.57 10.00 0.81
C GLY A 27 -1.64 9.92 -0.41
N ASN A 28 -0.76 8.92 -0.47
CA ASN A 28 0.16 8.69 -1.58
C ASN A 28 0.27 7.18 -1.82
N LEU A 29 -0.51 6.67 -2.78
CA LEU A 29 -0.58 5.25 -3.09
C LEU A 29 0.70 4.73 -3.75
N PRO A 30 1.28 5.38 -4.78
CA PRO A 30 2.54 4.92 -5.39
C PRO A 30 3.67 4.78 -4.37
N ARG A 31 3.85 5.76 -3.48
CA ARG A 31 4.84 5.70 -2.41
C ARG A 31 4.63 4.52 -1.49
N ARG A 32 3.40 4.30 -1.00
CA ARG A 32 3.12 3.17 -0.09
C ARG A 32 3.36 1.82 -0.75
N VAL A 33 2.95 1.67 -2.00
CA VAL A 33 3.19 0.44 -2.76
C VAL A 33 4.69 0.22 -2.94
N PHE A 34 5.44 1.26 -3.29
CA PHE A 34 6.90 1.20 -3.41
C PHE A 34 7.54 0.77 -2.08
N GLU A 35 7.17 1.39 -0.97
CA GLU A 35 7.68 1.05 0.36
C GLU A 35 7.38 -0.41 0.75
N HIS A 36 6.18 -0.92 0.43
CA HIS A 36 5.81 -2.31 0.70
C HIS A 36 6.58 -3.30 -0.20
N LYS A 37 6.69 -3.02 -1.51
CA LYS A 37 7.46 -3.83 -2.47
C LYS A 37 8.94 -3.92 -2.10
N ASN A 38 9.53 -2.80 -1.65
CA ASN A 38 10.93 -2.71 -1.28
C ASN A 38 11.19 -2.99 0.22
N LYS A 39 10.17 -3.36 0.99
CA LYS A 39 10.26 -3.67 2.43
C LYS A 39 10.89 -2.55 3.27
N LEU A 40 10.72 -1.29 2.85
CA LEU A 40 11.35 -0.12 3.46
C LEU A 40 10.74 0.29 4.79
N VAL A 41 9.57 -0.24 5.14
CA VAL A 41 8.94 -0.04 6.44
C VAL A 41 9.14 -1.30 7.27
N ALA A 42 9.94 -1.21 8.33
CA ALA A 42 10.07 -2.25 9.33
C ALA A 42 8.70 -2.47 10.01
N GLY A 43 8.14 -3.68 9.90
CA GLY A 43 6.80 -4.00 10.43
C GLY A 43 6.13 -5.21 9.76
N PHE A 44 4.82 -5.38 10.02
CA PHE A 44 4.00 -6.53 9.60
C PHE A 44 4.13 -6.87 8.11
N THR A 45 4.24 -5.88 7.23
CA THR A 45 4.33 -6.09 5.78
C THR A 45 5.68 -6.62 5.30
N SER A 46 6.76 -6.40 6.05
CA SER A 46 8.07 -7.05 5.78
C SER A 46 8.00 -8.56 6.05
N ARG A 47 7.23 -8.97 7.08
CA ARG A 47 7.08 -10.38 7.50
C ARG A 47 6.28 -11.24 6.50
N TYR A 48 5.36 -10.65 5.74
CA TYR A 48 4.45 -11.40 4.84
C TYR A 48 4.73 -11.23 3.33
N ASN A 49 5.74 -10.44 2.96
CA ASN A 49 6.14 -10.20 1.56
C ASN A 49 4.95 -9.79 0.66
N LEU A 50 4.17 -8.81 1.13
CA LEU A 50 2.99 -8.33 0.41
C LEU A 50 3.43 -7.41 -0.73
N THR A 51 3.58 -7.99 -1.91
CA THR A 51 4.18 -7.30 -3.06
C THR A 51 3.16 -6.87 -4.12
N ARG A 52 1.90 -7.32 -4.03
CA ARG A 52 0.92 -7.13 -5.11
C ARG A 52 -0.21 -6.22 -4.65
N LEU A 53 -0.39 -5.11 -5.36
CA LEU A 53 -1.57 -4.26 -5.22
C LEU A 53 -2.69 -4.88 -6.04
N VAL A 54 -3.77 -5.33 -5.39
CA VAL A 54 -4.87 -6.00 -6.10
C VAL A 54 -6.14 -5.18 -6.16
N TYR A 55 -6.23 -4.11 -5.38
CA TYR A 55 -7.38 -3.23 -5.32
C TYR A 55 -7.01 -1.85 -4.78
N TYR A 56 -7.64 -0.80 -5.29
CA TYR A 56 -7.63 0.52 -4.66
C TYR A 56 -8.89 1.33 -5.00
N GLU A 57 -9.31 2.22 -4.10
CA GLU A 57 -10.38 3.20 -4.29
C GLU A 57 -9.85 4.58 -3.92
N SER A 58 -10.25 5.64 -4.64
CA SER A 58 -9.84 7.01 -4.34
C SER A 58 -10.97 7.85 -3.75
N PHE A 59 -10.65 8.71 -2.81
CA PHE A 59 -11.57 9.58 -2.08
C PHE A 59 -11.04 11.00 -2.00
N ALA A 60 -11.94 11.98 -2.11
CA ALA A 60 -11.61 13.40 -1.91
C ALA A 60 -11.47 13.77 -0.43
N TYR A 61 -12.14 13.04 0.46
CA TYR A 61 -12.18 13.33 1.90
C TYR A 61 -11.56 12.19 2.71
N PRO A 62 -10.78 12.49 3.77
CA PRO A 62 -10.11 11.47 4.57
C PRO A 62 -11.09 10.62 5.36
N TYR A 63 -12.18 11.21 5.88
CA TYR A 63 -13.20 10.49 6.65
C TYR A 63 -13.88 9.40 5.82
N ALA A 64 -14.21 9.70 4.56
CA ALA A 64 -14.79 8.71 3.65
C ALA A 64 -13.85 7.51 3.42
N ALA A 65 -12.54 7.76 3.27
CA ALA A 65 -11.55 6.70 3.15
C ALA A 65 -11.42 5.89 4.45
N ILE A 66 -11.45 6.53 5.62
CA ILE A 66 -11.37 5.86 6.92
C ILE A 66 -12.60 4.96 7.15
N ASP A 67 -13.80 5.46 6.87
CA ASP A 67 -15.02 4.70 7.07
C ASP A 67 -15.09 3.50 6.12
N ARG A 68 -14.65 3.70 4.87
CA ARG A 68 -14.52 2.60 3.90
C ARG A 68 -13.50 1.55 4.35
N GLU A 69 -12.35 1.97 4.88
CA GLU A 69 -11.35 1.05 5.40
C GLU A 69 -11.89 0.21 6.57
N LYS A 70 -12.60 0.84 7.52
CA LYS A 70 -13.26 0.15 8.63
C LYS A 70 -14.30 -0.86 8.13
N GLU A 71 -15.12 -0.44 7.16
CA GLU A 71 -16.13 -1.29 6.55
C GLU A 71 -15.48 -2.54 5.93
N ILE A 72 -14.47 -2.36 5.07
CA ILE A 72 -13.76 -3.46 4.42
C ILE A 72 -13.10 -4.34 5.47
N LYS A 73 -12.43 -3.78 6.48
CA LYS A 73 -11.78 -4.57 7.55
C LYS A 73 -12.76 -5.50 8.25
N GLY A 74 -13.98 -5.04 8.55
CA GLY A 74 -15.05 -5.81 9.18
C GLY A 74 -15.71 -6.87 8.29
N TRP A 75 -15.45 -6.89 6.98
CA TRP A 75 -16.05 -7.87 6.09
C TRP A 75 -15.47 -9.27 6.21
N ARG A 76 -16.35 -10.25 5.98
CA ARG A 76 -15.96 -11.64 5.68
C ARG A 76 -15.04 -11.68 4.46
N ARG A 77 -14.13 -12.64 4.48
CA ARG A 77 -13.14 -12.86 3.41
C ARG A 77 -13.77 -13.00 2.02
N SER A 78 -14.89 -13.73 1.89
CA SER A 78 -15.59 -13.91 0.61
C SER A 78 -16.08 -12.58 0.02
N LYS A 79 -16.52 -11.64 0.86
CA LYS A 79 -16.93 -10.30 0.41
C LYS A 79 -15.74 -9.47 -0.06
N LYS A 80 -14.58 -9.56 0.63
CA LYS A 80 -13.33 -8.93 0.19
C LYS A 80 -12.85 -9.48 -1.16
N ILE A 81 -12.91 -10.80 -1.35
CA ILE A 81 -12.57 -11.46 -2.62
C ILE A 81 -13.46 -10.95 -3.76
N ARG A 82 -14.79 -10.91 -3.56
CA ARG A 82 -15.72 -10.37 -4.56
C ARG A 82 -15.45 -8.91 -4.89
N LEU A 83 -15.10 -8.10 -3.88
CA LEU A 83 -14.72 -6.69 -4.11
C LEU A 83 -13.48 -6.61 -5.02
N ILE A 84 -12.43 -7.38 -4.71
CA ILE A 84 -11.21 -7.42 -5.52
C ILE A 84 -11.55 -7.89 -6.94
N GLU A 85 -12.28 -9.00 -7.08
CA GLU A 85 -12.62 -9.59 -8.38
C GLU A 85 -13.54 -8.71 -9.22
N SER A 86 -14.36 -7.83 -8.61
CA SER A 86 -15.17 -6.87 -9.37
C SER A 86 -14.35 -5.81 -10.11
N MET A 87 -13.14 -5.50 -9.63
CA MET A 87 -12.22 -4.55 -10.27
C MET A 87 -11.07 -5.26 -11.01
N ASN A 88 -10.60 -6.37 -10.46
CA ASN A 88 -9.41 -7.08 -10.89
C ASN A 88 -9.66 -8.60 -10.86
N PRO A 89 -10.45 -9.14 -11.82
CA PRO A 89 -10.84 -10.55 -11.87
C PRO A 89 -9.66 -11.52 -11.90
N HIS A 90 -8.56 -11.08 -12.53
CA HIS A 90 -7.35 -11.87 -12.72
C HIS A 90 -6.31 -11.69 -11.62
N TRP A 91 -6.58 -10.84 -10.62
CA TRP A 91 -5.66 -10.56 -9.52
C TRP A 91 -4.27 -10.13 -10.01
N TYR A 92 -4.21 -9.34 -11.08
CA TYR A 92 -2.97 -8.74 -11.55
C TYR A 92 -2.45 -7.73 -10.52
N ASP A 93 -1.15 -7.51 -10.52
CA ASP A 93 -0.59 -6.43 -9.71
C ASP A 93 -0.87 -5.11 -10.42
N LEU A 94 -1.83 -4.35 -9.90
CA LEU A 94 -2.24 -3.06 -10.47
C LEU A 94 -1.11 -2.03 -10.48
N ALA A 95 -0.03 -2.29 -9.73
CA ALA A 95 1.15 -1.45 -9.65
C ALA A 95 2.41 -2.11 -10.23
N GLU A 96 2.28 -3.13 -11.08
CA GLU A 96 3.40 -3.86 -11.69
C GLU A 96 4.43 -2.91 -12.31
N HIS A 97 3.98 -1.97 -13.14
CA HIS A 97 4.83 -1.00 -13.85
C HIS A 97 5.00 0.35 -13.13
N TRP A 98 4.47 0.52 -11.91
CA TRP A 98 4.55 1.82 -11.22
C TRP A 98 5.95 2.12 -10.71
N THR A 99 6.72 1.09 -10.38
CA THR A 99 8.09 1.24 -9.87
C THR A 99 9.07 1.76 -10.92
N GLU A 100 8.72 1.67 -12.20
CA GLU A 100 9.51 2.26 -13.30
C GLU A 100 9.28 3.77 -13.41
N VAL A 101 8.12 4.25 -12.93
CA VAL A 101 7.66 5.63 -13.08
C VAL A 101 7.83 6.44 -11.79
N TYR A 102 7.69 5.80 -10.62
CA TYR A 102 7.85 6.46 -9.33
C TYR A 102 9.34 6.63 -8.99
N LYS A 103 9.90 7.78 -9.37
CA LYS A 103 11.13 8.32 -8.78
C LYS A 103 10.71 9.20 -7.61
N PRO A 104 11.14 8.93 -6.37
CA PRO A 104 10.94 9.88 -5.30
C PRO A 104 11.77 11.12 -5.63
N ASP A 105 11.14 12.16 -6.20
CA ASP A 105 11.77 13.47 -6.35
C ASP A 105 12.15 13.95 -4.95
N ASN A 106 13.47 14.06 -4.73
CA ASN A 106 14.16 14.60 -3.56
C ASN A 106 13.54 14.21 -2.20
N ALA A 107 14.09 13.15 -1.62
CA ALA A 107 13.89 12.69 -0.27
C ALA A 107 14.35 13.69 0.82
N GLU A 108 14.20 15.00 0.63
CA GLU A 108 14.60 16.01 1.61
C GLU A 108 13.46 16.95 2.04
N GLU A 109 12.31 16.97 1.34
CA GLU A 109 11.25 17.97 1.62
C GLU A 109 9.92 17.41 2.18
N ASP A 110 9.79 16.10 2.48
CA ASP A 110 8.58 15.60 3.18
C ASP A 110 8.82 15.49 4.69
N PRO A 111 8.25 16.39 5.53
CA PRO A 111 8.41 16.37 6.99
C PRO A 111 7.80 15.14 7.67
N ARG A 112 7.21 14.20 6.90
CA ARG A 112 6.75 12.88 7.38
C ARG A 112 7.71 11.75 7.02
N GLN A 113 8.96 12.06 6.70
CA GLN A 113 10.00 11.03 6.60
C GLN A 113 10.22 10.38 7.96
N ILE A 114 9.94 9.08 8.03
CA ILE A 114 10.48 8.22 9.07
C ILE A 114 11.95 8.01 8.68
N PRO A 115 12.92 8.26 9.58
CA PRO A 115 14.32 8.04 9.27
C PRO A 115 14.53 6.60 8.79
N HIS A 116 15.30 6.46 7.71
CA HIS A 116 15.79 5.18 7.25
C HIS A 116 16.52 4.52 8.44
N PRO A 117 16.21 3.27 8.83
CA PRO A 117 17.03 2.60 9.83
C PRO A 117 18.42 2.53 9.23
N ALA A 118 19.38 3.24 9.85
CA ALA A 118 20.78 3.17 9.46
C ALA A 118 21.15 1.69 9.36
N GLU A 119 21.62 1.26 8.19
CA GLU A 119 22.18 -0.07 8.01
C GLU A 119 23.18 -0.30 9.15
N GLY A 120 22.85 -1.27 10.01
CA GLY A 120 23.68 -1.61 11.14
C GLY A 120 25.09 -1.91 10.63
N ARG A 121 26.05 -1.09 11.04
CA ARG A 121 27.45 -1.47 10.93
C ARG A 121 27.59 -2.81 11.64
N ARG A 122 27.91 -3.84 10.86
CA ARG A 122 28.43 -5.09 11.39
C ARG A 122 29.64 -4.74 12.25
N ALA A 123 29.50 -4.92 13.56
CA ALA A 123 30.67 -5.11 14.41
C ALA A 123 31.26 -6.46 14.01
N SER A 124 32.43 -6.41 13.39
CA SER A 124 33.27 -7.56 13.07
C SER A 124 34.51 -7.45 13.94
N GLY A 125 34.81 -8.53 14.68
CA GLY A 125 36.13 -8.82 15.23
C GLY A 125 36.45 -8.13 16.55
#